data_AF-A0A938Q1X6-F1
#
_entry.id   AF-A0A938Q1X6-F1
#
_cell.length_a   1.000
_cell.length_b   1.000
_cell.length_c   1.000
_cell.angle_alpha   90.00
_cell.angle_beta   90.00
_cell.angle_gamma   90.00
#
_symmetry.space_group_name_H-M   'P 1'
#
loop_
_entity.id
_entity.type
_entity.pdbx_description
1 polymer ?
#
loop_
_entity_poly.entity_id
_entity_poly.type
_entity_poly.pdbx_seq_one_letter_code
_entity_poly.pdbx_strand_id
1 'polypeptide(L)'
;MCRRCRGCAGASGRAAEQRLRQGDAADRPGDGDREAGDEAGIQRGTQHVADDQQVPEHDQDRAGGGKQRDRLARFRRQTGQQQCCHCRGQQCVGAVHRDQRLWQAVQAAGDREQETDDGQREGKVECRARDDAVAVVQQDDHHVDRGVQQREDGDGCPGRGKVRRTPAQHRDLEQLAQETGHAADARLGPQRRHAHNKVAMTGGETPIRDPAALEDRIAAWPDGAPLALDTEFVRERTYYPRLCLVQAALAGEILLVDALAIPDGGALARELAGAGRRKLAHAARQDIEALLPLTGEPLAPVFDTQQAAALLGFPAQVGYAELVQQLLGVELAKGHARTNWARRPLSREQLAYAADDVRYLPALADALEERLAAAGRRVWLEEESAALRDVSLYRVDPDAAWRRLKGLERLDAPALAAARSLTAWRERRAMARDRPRGWVLPDAAILELAAIRPRTREALERIDAVPPGTAARAADDLLAAIVAPAEPDSSIGEGTSRPGPGQLKLQKMLQKRLAEIAAELVIQPEVLATRRELAALARGERDVPALSGWRKGVVGEPLLAAI
;
A
#
# COMPACT_ATOMS: atom_id res chain seq x y z
N MET A 1 -20.36 -49.82 9.46
CA MET A 1 -20.63 -50.99 10.33
C MET A 1 -19.82 -52.19 9.84
N CYS A 2 -19.32 -53.02 10.74
CA CYS A 2 -18.49 -54.20 10.48
C CYS A 2 -19.30 -55.38 9.90
N ARG A 3 -18.76 -56.12 8.90
CA ARG A 3 -18.75 -57.60 8.71
C ARG A 3 -18.74 -58.04 7.22
N ARG A 4 -17.83 -59.00 6.95
CA ARG A 4 -17.82 -60.12 5.96
C ARG A 4 -18.71 -60.07 4.70
N CYS A 5 -18.09 -60.29 3.53
CA CYS A 5 -18.39 -61.44 2.66
C CYS A 5 -17.26 -61.72 1.64
N ARG A 6 -17.06 -63.00 1.31
CA ARG A 6 -16.06 -63.56 0.40
C ARG A 6 -16.63 -63.78 -1.01
N GLY A 7 -15.74 -63.82 -2.00
CA GLY A 7 -15.85 -64.59 -3.25
C GLY A 7 -16.46 -63.84 -4.45
N CYS A 8 -16.05 -64.05 -5.70
CA CYS A 8 -14.89 -64.67 -6.34
C CYS A 8 -15.05 -64.39 -7.85
N ALA A 9 -13.94 -64.50 -8.59
CA ALA A 9 -13.81 -64.53 -10.06
C ALA A 9 -13.99 -63.18 -10.79
N GLY A 10 -13.07 -62.70 -11.61
CA GLY A 10 -11.82 -63.26 -12.14
C GLY A 10 -11.53 -62.63 -13.51
N ALA A 11 -10.26 -62.27 -13.75
CA ALA A 11 -9.56 -62.15 -15.05
C ALA A 11 -10.23 -61.28 -16.15
N SER A 12 -9.58 -60.38 -16.89
CA SER A 12 -8.24 -60.37 -17.48
C SER A 12 -8.19 -59.15 -18.40
N GLY A 13 -7.00 -58.59 -18.65
CA GLY A 13 -6.78 -57.78 -19.85
C GLY A 13 -5.82 -56.61 -19.64
N ARG A 14 -4.55 -56.83 -19.96
CA ARG A 14 -3.56 -55.77 -20.19
C ARG A 14 -3.73 -55.18 -21.60
N ALA A 15 -3.06 -54.03 -21.81
CA ALA A 15 -2.73 -53.37 -23.08
C ALA A 15 -3.81 -52.39 -23.59
N ALA A 16 -3.49 -51.28 -24.27
CA ALA A 16 -2.26 -50.85 -24.90
C ALA A 16 -2.26 -49.32 -25.11
N GLU A 17 -1.06 -48.79 -25.36
CA GLU A 17 -0.75 -47.48 -25.92
C GLU A 17 -1.35 -47.23 -27.32
N GLN A 18 -1.31 -45.95 -27.70
CA GLN A 18 -1.31 -45.38 -29.06
C GLN A 18 -2.59 -45.47 -29.90
N ARG A 19 -3.07 -44.29 -30.33
CA ARG A 19 -3.10 -43.94 -31.76
C ARG A 19 -3.31 -42.43 -32.00
N LEU A 20 -2.39 -41.92 -32.81
CA LEU A 20 -2.40 -40.67 -33.54
C LEU A 20 -3.02 -40.91 -34.94
N ARG A 21 -3.55 -39.81 -35.52
CA ARG A 21 -3.80 -39.49 -36.95
C ARG A 21 -5.05 -40.02 -37.64
N GLN A 22 -5.85 -39.07 -38.14
CA GLN A 22 -6.18 -38.74 -39.55
C GLN A 22 -7.31 -37.69 -39.48
N GLY A 23 -7.46 -36.64 -40.29
CA GLY A 23 -6.89 -36.19 -41.58
C GLY A 23 -7.90 -35.17 -42.19
N ASP A 24 -7.45 -34.42 -43.20
CA ASP A 24 -8.20 -33.55 -44.14
C ASP A 24 -8.40 -32.07 -43.70
N ALA A 25 -7.82 -31.01 -44.30
CA ALA A 25 -7.36 -30.62 -45.66
C ALA A 25 -8.36 -29.73 -46.46
N ALA A 26 -7.78 -28.70 -47.10
CA ALA A 26 -8.33 -27.66 -47.99
C ALA A 26 -9.13 -26.54 -47.29
N ASP A 27 -8.99 -25.24 -47.59
CA ASP A 27 -8.70 -24.63 -48.90
C ASP A 27 -8.12 -23.19 -48.75
N ARG A 28 -7.29 -22.78 -49.71
CA ARG A 28 -6.85 -21.38 -49.98
C ARG A 28 -7.21 -21.06 -51.43
N PRO A 29 -7.48 -19.77 -51.74
CA PRO A 29 -6.70 -19.08 -52.79
C PRO A 29 -6.29 -17.67 -52.31
N GLY A 30 -5.34 -16.92 -52.86
CA GLY A 30 -4.57 -16.95 -54.10
C GLY A 30 -4.19 -15.49 -54.45
N ASP A 31 -3.07 -15.31 -55.18
CA ASP A 31 -2.48 -14.08 -55.78
C ASP A 31 -1.78 -13.08 -54.84
N GLY A 32 -0.56 -12.59 -55.07
CA GLY A 32 0.27 -12.33 -56.28
C GLY A 32 0.85 -10.90 -56.05
N ASP A 33 2.08 -10.46 -56.32
CA ASP A 33 3.14 -10.77 -57.27
C ASP A 33 4.45 -10.07 -56.80
N ARG A 34 5.61 -10.66 -57.14
CA ARG A 34 6.88 -10.09 -57.71
C ARG A 34 7.57 -8.88 -57.03
N GLU A 35 8.90 -8.73 -56.98
CA GLU A 35 9.96 -9.09 -57.95
C GLU A 35 11.38 -8.94 -57.32
N ALA A 36 12.34 -9.74 -57.83
CA ALA A 36 13.81 -9.60 -58.00
C ALA A 36 14.66 -8.79 -56.99
N GLY A 37 15.87 -9.17 -56.57
CA GLY A 37 17.04 -9.83 -57.21
C GLY A 37 18.26 -9.08 -56.61
N ASP A 38 19.31 -9.71 -56.09
CA ASP A 38 20.46 -10.13 -56.89
C ASP A 38 21.47 -10.95 -56.06
N GLU A 39 22.20 -11.77 -56.80
CA GLU A 39 23.15 -12.81 -56.41
C GLU A 39 24.58 -12.31 -56.09
N ALA A 40 25.32 -13.16 -55.37
CA ALA A 40 26.74 -13.54 -55.51
C ALA A 40 27.36 -13.75 -54.12
N GLY A 41 27.96 -14.87 -53.72
CA GLY A 41 28.52 -16.00 -54.46
C GLY A 41 30.01 -16.16 -54.10
N ILE A 42 30.35 -17.31 -53.48
CA ILE A 42 31.66 -18.01 -53.60
C ILE A 42 32.80 -17.42 -52.71
N GLN A 43 33.69 -18.11 -51.97
CA GLN A 43 34.25 -19.47 -51.98
C GLN A 43 34.87 -19.86 -50.60
N ARG A 44 35.15 -21.16 -50.46
CA ARG A 44 35.77 -21.87 -49.32
C ARG A 44 37.28 -21.61 -49.18
N GLY A 45 37.81 -21.82 -47.97
CA GLY A 45 39.25 -22.04 -47.72
C GLY A 45 39.54 -22.61 -46.34
N THR A 46 39.78 -23.92 -46.26
CA THR A 46 40.34 -24.65 -45.11
C THR A 46 41.85 -24.50 -45.06
N GLN A 47 42.45 -24.31 -43.89
CA GLN A 47 43.85 -24.66 -43.62
C GLN A 47 44.09 -24.97 -42.12
N HIS A 48 44.59 -26.17 -41.86
CA HIS A 48 45.28 -26.58 -40.63
C HIS A 48 46.70 -26.04 -40.62
N VAL A 49 47.19 -25.59 -39.45
CA VAL A 49 48.59 -25.73 -39.01
C VAL A 49 48.59 -25.92 -37.49
N ALA A 50 49.40 -26.86 -37.02
CA ALA A 50 49.63 -27.22 -35.64
C ALA A 50 50.89 -26.55 -35.06
N ASP A 51 50.97 -26.64 -33.74
CA ASP A 51 52.14 -26.76 -32.86
C ASP A 51 52.81 -25.55 -32.16
N ASP A 52 52.85 -25.74 -30.84
CA ASP A 52 53.98 -25.56 -29.92
C ASP A 52 54.43 -24.13 -29.52
N GLN A 53 54.20 -23.74 -28.25
CA GLN A 53 55.25 -23.64 -27.22
C GLN A 53 54.85 -22.79 -25.98
N GLN A 54 55.14 -23.39 -24.81
CA GLN A 54 55.65 -22.79 -23.58
C GLN A 54 54.71 -22.02 -22.62
N VAL A 55 54.38 -22.73 -21.54
CA VAL A 55 53.98 -22.24 -20.23
C VAL A 55 55.22 -21.76 -19.45
N PRO A 56 55.16 -20.63 -18.74
CA PRO A 56 56.01 -20.42 -17.58
C PRO A 56 55.17 -20.54 -16.29
N GLU A 57 55.58 -21.49 -15.45
CA GLU A 57 55.31 -21.49 -14.02
C GLU A 57 55.92 -20.23 -13.39
N HIS A 58 55.15 -19.52 -12.56
CA HIS A 58 55.72 -18.72 -11.50
C HIS A 58 54.83 -18.81 -10.25
N ASP A 59 55.38 -19.52 -9.28
CA ASP A 59 54.96 -19.60 -7.89
C ASP A 59 55.35 -18.30 -7.14
N GLN A 60 54.69 -18.08 -5.99
CA GLN A 60 54.84 -16.98 -4.99
C GLN A 60 54.00 -15.73 -5.32
N ASP A 61 53.07 -15.23 -4.48
CA ASP A 61 53.19 -15.06 -3.04
C ASP A 61 51.85 -14.94 -2.29
N ARG A 62 51.88 -15.40 -1.03
CA ARG A 62 50.85 -15.27 0.01
C ARG A 62 50.73 -13.81 0.49
N ALA A 63 49.63 -13.10 0.19
CA ALA A 63 49.15 -11.96 1.00
C ALA A 63 47.76 -11.45 0.54
N GLY A 64 46.68 -12.12 0.93
CA GLY A 64 45.31 -11.70 0.54
C GLY A 64 44.28 -11.52 1.66
N GLY A 65 44.60 -11.87 2.91
CA GLY A 65 43.61 -11.95 4.01
C GLY A 65 43.31 -10.66 4.78
N GLY A 66 44.09 -9.58 4.57
CA GLY A 66 44.00 -8.37 5.40
C GLY A 66 42.91 -7.37 4.99
N LYS A 67 42.64 -7.21 3.69
CA LYS A 67 41.78 -6.13 3.17
C LYS A 67 40.27 -6.38 3.40
N GLN A 68 39.84 -7.63 3.57
CA GLN A 68 38.44 -7.97 3.90
C GLN A 68 38.09 -7.70 5.37
N ARG A 69 39.03 -7.94 6.30
CA ARG A 69 38.81 -7.69 7.75
C ARG A 69 38.70 -6.20 8.08
N ASP A 70 39.45 -5.34 7.38
CA ASP A 70 39.39 -3.89 7.55
C ASP A 70 38.11 -3.24 7.00
N ARG A 71 37.45 -3.87 6.02
CA ARG A 71 36.11 -3.44 5.55
C ARG A 71 35.02 -3.84 6.54
N LEU A 72 35.08 -5.05 7.10
CA LEU A 72 34.17 -5.49 8.18
C LEU A 72 34.30 -4.64 9.45
N ALA A 73 35.51 -4.26 9.83
CA ALA A 73 35.75 -3.43 11.02
C ALA A 73 35.26 -1.99 10.84
N ARG A 74 35.33 -1.43 9.62
CA ARG A 74 34.74 -0.11 9.31
C ARG A 74 33.21 -0.17 9.25
N PHE A 75 32.64 -1.24 8.70
CA PHE A 75 31.20 -1.45 8.68
C PHE A 75 30.62 -1.62 10.10
N ARG A 76 31.25 -2.44 10.96
CA ARG A 76 30.83 -2.66 12.36
C ARG A 76 31.01 -1.42 13.26
N ARG A 77 32.02 -0.58 13.02
CA ARG A 77 32.22 0.66 13.80
C ARG A 77 31.23 1.77 13.46
N GLN A 78 30.68 1.81 12.24
CA GLN A 78 29.66 2.79 11.86
C GLN A 78 28.22 2.36 12.21
N THR A 79 27.97 1.07 12.44
CA THR A 79 26.66 0.55 12.87
C THR A 79 26.54 0.36 14.39
N GLY A 80 27.65 0.44 15.13
CA GLY A 80 27.72 0.12 16.56
C GLY A 80 27.33 1.24 17.55
N GLN A 81 26.64 2.29 17.13
CA GLN A 81 26.20 3.35 18.04
C GLN A 81 24.68 3.53 18.01
N GLN A 82 23.94 2.44 18.23
CA GLN A 82 22.56 2.46 18.71
C GLN A 82 22.12 1.02 18.99
N GLN A 83 22.32 0.56 20.23
CA GLN A 83 21.40 -0.39 20.91
C GLN A 83 21.93 -0.75 22.29
N CYS A 84 21.32 -0.16 23.31
CA CYS A 84 20.96 -0.88 24.53
C CYS A 84 19.43 -0.75 24.67
N CYS A 85 18.80 -1.83 25.18
CA CYS A 85 17.37 -2.07 25.38
C CYS A 85 16.71 -3.01 24.36
N HIS A 86 16.87 -4.31 24.63
CA HIS A 86 16.07 -5.41 24.09
C HIS A 86 14.82 -5.58 24.98
N CYS A 87 13.61 -5.41 24.43
CA CYS A 87 12.38 -5.87 25.07
C CYS A 87 11.55 -6.69 24.07
N ARG A 88 11.04 -7.82 24.55
CA ARG A 88 10.29 -8.83 23.79
C ARG A 88 8.87 -8.32 23.49
N GLY A 89 8.45 -8.41 22.23
CA GLY A 89 7.05 -8.54 21.83
C GLY A 89 6.15 -7.30 21.94
N GLN A 90 5.24 -7.17 20.97
CA GLN A 90 4.14 -6.19 20.86
C GLN A 90 4.53 -4.78 20.38
N GLN A 91 4.25 -4.51 19.10
CA GLN A 91 4.19 -3.15 18.57
C GLN A 91 2.82 -2.54 18.88
N CYS A 92 2.80 -1.65 19.87
CA CYS A 92 1.72 -0.70 20.10
C CYS A 92 1.77 0.40 19.02
N VAL A 93 0.68 0.56 18.27
CA VAL A 93 0.45 1.75 17.44
C VAL A 93 -0.30 2.74 18.33
N GLY A 94 0.41 3.74 18.84
CA GLY A 94 -0.15 4.80 19.68
C GLY A 94 -0.38 6.06 18.87
N ALA A 95 -1.63 6.54 18.93
CA ALA A 95 -2.01 7.91 18.63
C ALA A 95 -1.15 8.90 19.45
N VAL A 96 -0.74 10.00 18.83
CA VAL A 96 -0.06 11.09 19.53
C VAL A 96 -0.78 12.39 19.20
N HIS A 97 -1.45 12.97 20.20
CA HIS A 97 -1.45 14.42 20.39
C HIS A 97 -1.80 14.81 21.84
N ARG A 98 -1.03 15.81 22.32
CA ARG A 98 -1.11 16.59 23.59
C ARG A 98 -0.55 15.85 24.81
N ASP A 99 0.38 16.39 25.60
CA ASP A 99 0.55 17.77 26.05
C ASP A 99 2.01 18.01 26.51
N GLN A 100 2.64 19.11 26.09
CA GLN A 100 4.10 19.34 26.18
C GLN A 100 4.55 20.05 27.48
N ARG A 101 3.68 20.17 28.49
CA ARG A 101 3.99 20.91 29.73
C ARG A 101 4.18 20.05 30.98
N LEU A 102 3.91 18.75 30.92
CA LEU A 102 4.11 17.83 32.05
C LEU A 102 5.50 17.16 32.06
N TRP A 103 6.25 17.23 30.96
CA TRP A 103 7.57 16.59 30.85
C TRP A 103 8.72 17.43 31.45
N GLN A 104 8.52 18.73 31.65
CA GLN A 104 9.53 19.63 32.22
C GLN A 104 9.59 19.59 33.76
N ALA A 105 8.58 19.03 34.44
CA ALA A 105 8.54 18.92 35.89
C ALA A 105 9.23 17.65 36.43
N VAL A 106 9.45 16.63 35.59
CA VAL A 106 10.09 15.36 35.98
C VAL A 106 11.62 15.38 35.78
N GLN A 107 12.14 16.32 34.98
CA GLN A 107 13.58 16.53 34.77
C GLN A 107 14.24 17.44 35.83
N ALA A 108 13.47 18.02 36.76
CA ALA A 108 13.96 18.94 37.78
C ALA A 108 14.11 18.32 39.20
N ALA A 109 13.89 17.01 39.35
CA ALA A 109 14.04 16.30 40.61
C ALA A 109 14.84 15.01 40.39
N GLY A 110 16.16 15.13 40.34
CA GLY A 110 17.04 13.98 40.10
C GLY A 110 18.52 14.31 40.17
N ASP A 111 18.93 15.20 41.08
CA ASP A 111 20.33 15.39 41.46
C ASP A 111 20.40 15.39 43.00
N ARG A 112 20.75 14.24 43.58
CA ARG A 112 21.53 14.04 44.82
C ARG A 112 21.47 12.57 45.30
N GLU A 113 22.54 12.19 45.99
CA GLU A 113 22.79 10.95 46.78
C GLU A 113 23.47 9.82 45.99
N GLN A 114 24.81 9.78 45.95
CA GLN A 114 25.75 9.26 46.98
C GLN A 114 25.63 7.77 47.27
N GLU A 115 26.74 7.08 46.98
CA GLU A 115 27.09 5.71 47.31
C GLU A 115 26.71 5.34 48.75
N THR A 116 26.02 4.21 48.92
CA THR A 116 26.42 3.20 49.91
C THR A 116 25.95 1.82 49.48
N ASP A 117 26.78 0.85 49.86
CA ASP A 117 26.79 -0.56 49.53
C ASP A 117 25.75 -1.37 50.34
N ASP A 118 25.59 -2.63 49.95
CA ASP A 118 24.93 -3.75 50.63
C ASP A 118 23.40 -3.97 50.53
N GLY A 119 23.06 -5.22 50.15
CA GLY A 119 22.15 -6.02 50.97
C GLY A 119 20.75 -6.32 50.41
N GLN A 120 20.63 -7.51 49.83
CA GLN A 120 19.42 -8.34 49.67
C GLN A 120 18.12 -7.92 50.40
N ARG A 121 16.98 -7.93 49.69
CA ARG A 121 15.77 -8.69 50.07
C ARG A 121 14.65 -8.62 49.02
N GLU A 122 14.01 -9.76 48.82
CA GLU A 122 12.81 -9.99 48.01
C GLU A 122 11.59 -9.25 48.59
N GLY A 123 10.74 -8.71 47.72
CA GLY A 123 9.51 -8.01 48.12
C GLY A 123 8.49 -7.92 46.98
N LYS A 124 7.60 -8.90 46.96
CA LYS A 124 6.41 -9.03 46.11
C LYS A 124 5.45 -7.85 46.35
N VAL A 125 5.04 -7.14 45.29
CA VAL A 125 3.95 -6.14 45.36
C VAL A 125 2.80 -6.56 44.44
N GLU A 126 1.70 -6.99 45.06
CA GLU A 126 0.38 -7.12 44.45
C GLU A 126 -0.29 -5.74 44.40
N CYS A 127 -0.80 -5.33 43.24
CA CYS A 127 -1.70 -4.19 43.13
C CYS A 127 -3.15 -4.70 43.09
N ARG A 128 -3.90 -4.43 44.16
CA ARG A 128 -5.37 -4.59 44.21
C ARG A 128 -6.07 -3.39 43.60
N ALA A 129 -7.13 -3.69 42.86
CA ALA A 129 -8.11 -2.75 42.33
C ALA A 129 -8.87 -2.00 43.43
N ARG A 130 -9.28 -0.77 43.12
CA ARG A 130 -10.42 -0.09 43.76
C ARG A 130 -11.22 0.65 42.71
N ASP A 131 -12.49 0.26 42.63
CA ASP A 131 -13.59 1.02 42.06
C ASP A 131 -13.93 2.23 42.96
N ASP A 132 -14.37 3.33 42.35
CA ASP A 132 -15.70 3.94 42.58
C ASP A 132 -15.77 5.44 42.24
N ALA A 133 -16.99 5.81 41.82
CA ALA A 133 -17.66 7.11 41.97
C ALA A 133 -17.66 8.12 40.80
N VAL A 134 -18.78 8.03 40.09
CA VAL A 134 -19.58 9.06 39.41
C VAL A 134 -19.63 10.40 40.18
N ALA A 135 -19.51 11.52 39.46
CA ALA A 135 -20.06 12.81 39.90
C ALA A 135 -20.62 13.59 38.69
N VAL A 136 -21.93 13.80 38.76
CA VAL A 136 -22.75 14.69 37.93
C VAL A 136 -22.50 16.14 38.34
N VAL A 137 -22.35 17.05 37.39
CA VAL A 137 -22.52 18.50 37.63
C VAL A 137 -23.42 19.07 36.53
N GLN A 138 -24.60 19.52 36.94
CA GLN A 138 -25.52 20.39 36.20
C GLN A 138 -25.31 21.85 36.63
N GLN A 139 -25.92 22.77 35.86
CA GLN A 139 -26.31 24.15 36.19
C GLN A 139 -25.23 25.24 35.97
N ASP A 140 -25.50 26.43 35.42
CA ASP A 140 -26.76 27.12 35.04
C ASP A 140 -26.48 28.21 33.97
N ASP A 141 -27.56 28.58 33.26
CA ASP A 141 -27.71 29.71 32.36
C ASP A 141 -27.55 31.07 33.05
N HIS A 142 -26.92 32.04 32.37
CA HIS A 142 -27.29 33.45 32.55
C HIS A 142 -27.19 34.27 31.24
N HIS A 143 -28.33 34.83 30.92
CA HIS A 143 -28.64 35.77 29.84
C HIS A 143 -28.37 37.20 30.34
N VAL A 144 -27.59 38.02 29.61
CA VAL A 144 -27.65 39.49 29.74
C VAL A 144 -27.53 40.12 28.35
N ASP A 145 -28.51 40.95 28.08
CA ASP A 145 -28.80 41.73 26.89
C ASP A 145 -28.10 43.12 26.93
N ARG A 146 -28.07 43.77 25.76
CA ARG A 146 -27.84 45.20 25.45
C ARG A 146 -26.45 45.67 25.03
N GLY A 147 -26.44 46.37 23.89
CA GLY A 147 -25.81 47.69 23.82
C GLY A 147 -25.00 48.00 22.56
N VAL A 148 -25.67 48.30 21.45
CA VAL A 148 -25.10 49.08 20.34
C VAL A 148 -24.82 50.50 20.81
N GLN A 149 -23.61 51.03 20.55
CA GLN A 149 -23.41 52.47 20.32
C GLN A 149 -22.07 52.76 19.60
N GLN A 150 -22.20 53.52 18.52
CA GLN A 150 -21.15 54.11 17.69
C GLN A 150 -20.39 55.20 18.45
N ARG A 151 -19.09 55.40 18.14
CA ARG A 151 -18.42 56.70 18.16
C ARG A 151 -17.31 56.76 17.11
N GLU A 152 -17.27 57.91 16.44
CA GLU A 152 -16.34 58.35 15.41
C GLU A 152 -15.13 59.11 16.03
N ASP A 153 -14.16 59.36 15.14
CA ASP A 153 -13.14 60.43 15.11
C ASP A 153 -11.81 60.32 15.86
N GLY A 154 -10.72 60.55 15.09
CA GLY A 154 -9.59 61.37 15.56
C GLY A 154 -8.16 60.94 15.21
N ASP A 155 -7.62 61.53 14.12
CA ASP A 155 -6.22 61.99 13.92
C ASP A 155 -5.01 61.04 13.65
N GLY A 156 -4.44 61.19 12.43
CA GLY A 156 -3.14 61.89 12.27
C GLY A 156 -1.83 61.09 12.04
N CYS A 157 -1.54 60.74 10.77
CA CYS A 157 -0.29 60.72 9.95
C CYS A 157 1.16 60.86 10.56
N PRO A 158 2.28 60.63 9.80
CA PRO A 158 2.47 60.03 8.44
C PRO A 158 3.69 59.07 8.28
N GLY A 159 3.79 58.33 7.16
CA GLY A 159 5.12 57.94 6.63
C GLY A 159 5.26 56.78 5.63
N ARG A 160 5.31 57.14 4.33
CA ARG A 160 6.10 56.53 3.22
C ARG A 160 5.59 55.27 2.49
N GLY A 161 5.49 55.41 1.16
CA GLY A 161 5.91 54.37 0.21
C GLY A 161 4.83 53.79 -0.72
N LYS A 162 4.31 54.57 -1.67
CA LYS A 162 3.49 54.07 -2.78
C LYS A 162 4.36 53.24 -3.76
N VAL A 163 4.03 51.97 -3.96
CA VAL A 163 4.37 51.22 -5.19
C VAL A 163 3.08 50.89 -5.90
N ARG A 164 2.85 51.52 -7.05
CA ARG A 164 1.76 51.18 -7.98
C ARG A 164 2.07 49.82 -8.61
N ARG A 165 1.17 48.85 -8.47
CA ARG A 165 1.12 47.66 -9.34
C ARG A 165 -0.05 47.81 -10.29
N THR A 166 0.20 47.56 -11.57
CA THR A 166 -0.75 47.64 -12.69
C THR A 166 -1.73 46.47 -12.68
N PRO A 167 -3.01 46.66 -13.05
CA PRO A 167 -4.00 45.59 -13.11
C PRO A 167 -3.92 44.88 -14.47
N ALA A 168 -3.01 43.91 -14.59
CA ALA A 168 -2.97 43.01 -15.74
C ALA A 168 -2.27 41.70 -15.35
N GLN A 169 -2.98 40.82 -14.63
CA GLN A 169 -2.62 39.40 -14.42
C GLN A 169 -3.68 38.60 -13.63
N HIS A 170 -4.89 39.14 -13.43
CA HIS A 170 -5.95 38.48 -12.65
C HIS A 170 -7.13 37.96 -13.48
N ARG A 171 -7.03 37.93 -14.82
CA ARG A 171 -8.17 37.54 -15.68
C ARG A 171 -8.14 36.11 -16.24
N ASP A 172 -7.05 35.37 -16.13
CA ASP A 172 -6.95 34.08 -16.82
C ASP A 172 -7.44 32.90 -15.97
N LEU A 173 -7.44 33.01 -14.63
CA LEU A 173 -7.89 31.92 -13.74
C LEU A 173 -9.40 31.85 -13.56
N GLU A 174 -10.11 32.97 -13.61
CA GLU A 174 -11.59 32.98 -13.52
C GLU A 174 -12.23 32.40 -14.79
N GLN A 175 -11.58 32.55 -15.94
CA GLN A 175 -12.10 32.05 -17.21
C GLN A 175 -11.94 30.52 -17.35
N LEU A 176 -10.83 29.95 -16.85
CA LEU A 176 -10.66 28.50 -16.70
C LEU A 176 -11.60 27.88 -15.65
N ALA A 177 -11.94 28.61 -14.59
CA ALA A 177 -12.90 28.17 -13.57
C ALA A 177 -14.35 28.17 -14.08
N GLN A 178 -14.69 29.07 -15.01
CA GLN A 178 -16.02 29.15 -15.62
C GLN A 178 -16.25 28.08 -16.70
N GLU A 179 -15.21 27.64 -17.40
CA GLU A 179 -15.28 26.51 -18.35
C GLU A 179 -15.30 25.13 -17.66
N THR A 180 -14.92 25.07 -16.37
CA THR A 180 -14.90 23.83 -15.56
C THR A 180 -16.02 23.76 -14.49
N GLY A 181 -17.03 24.63 -14.56
CA GLY A 181 -18.23 24.51 -13.72
C GLY A 181 -18.00 24.63 -12.21
N HIS A 182 -17.07 25.47 -11.76
CA HIS A 182 -16.84 25.70 -10.34
C HIS A 182 -17.82 26.75 -9.78
N ALA A 183 -18.84 26.31 -9.04
CA ALA A 183 -19.66 27.19 -8.22
C ALA A 183 -18.87 27.66 -6.98
N ALA A 184 -18.77 28.98 -6.82
CA ALA A 184 -18.20 29.62 -5.64
C ALA A 184 -19.17 29.54 -4.43
N ASP A 185 -18.60 29.32 -3.25
CA ASP A 185 -19.22 29.32 -1.91
C ASP A 185 -20.24 28.20 -1.64
N ALA A 186 -19.79 26.94 -1.73
CA ALA A 186 -20.46 25.82 -1.06
C ALA A 186 -20.03 25.74 0.43
N ARG A 187 -20.39 26.76 1.22
CA ARG A 187 -20.55 26.54 2.66
C ARG A 187 -21.61 25.47 2.81
N LEU A 188 -21.18 24.25 3.13
CA LEU A 188 -22.03 23.10 3.43
C LEU A 188 -23.17 23.56 4.35
N GLY A 189 -24.35 23.77 3.76
CA GLY A 189 -25.54 24.21 4.46
C GLY A 189 -25.93 23.21 5.56
N PRO A 190 -26.85 23.60 6.47
CA PRO A 190 -27.25 22.74 7.58
C PRO A 190 -27.63 21.37 7.06
N GLN A 191 -26.88 20.35 7.52
CA GLN A 191 -27.06 18.96 7.15
C GLN A 191 -28.55 18.64 7.28
N ARG A 192 -29.22 18.31 6.16
CA ARG A 192 -30.50 17.62 6.27
C ARG A 192 -30.19 16.39 7.10
N ARG A 193 -30.70 16.33 8.33
CA ARG A 193 -30.69 15.12 9.13
C ARG A 193 -31.41 14.10 8.26
N HIS A 194 -30.66 13.27 7.54
CA HIS A 194 -31.21 12.06 6.97
C HIS A 194 -31.80 11.36 8.19
N ALA A 195 -33.15 11.35 8.25
CA ALA A 195 -33.88 10.62 9.27
C ALA A 195 -33.18 9.28 9.39
N HIS A 196 -32.90 8.84 10.63
CA HIS A 196 -32.18 7.60 10.93
C HIS A 196 -32.85 6.43 10.22
N ASN A 197 -32.52 6.26 8.94
CA ASN A 197 -33.01 5.17 8.14
C ASN A 197 -32.16 4.04 8.65
N LYS A 198 -32.72 3.28 9.59
CA LYS A 198 -32.33 1.89 9.76
C LYS A 198 -32.37 1.30 8.36
N VAL A 199 -31.21 1.17 7.73
CA VAL A 199 -31.07 0.44 6.48
C VAL A 199 -31.48 -0.98 6.84
N ALA A 200 -32.72 -1.34 6.53
CA ALA A 200 -33.30 -2.61 6.89
C ALA A 200 -32.63 -3.67 6.02
N MET A 201 -31.48 -4.15 6.49
CA MET A 201 -30.73 -5.25 5.89
C MET A 201 -31.02 -6.53 6.68
N THR A 202 -31.34 -7.59 5.95
CA THR A 202 -31.52 -8.95 6.48
C THR A 202 -30.27 -9.78 6.23
N GLY A 203 -30.07 -10.87 6.99
CA GLY A 203 -28.90 -11.72 6.83
C GLY A 203 -27.68 -11.24 7.64
N GLY A 204 -26.53 -11.85 7.34
CA GLY A 204 -25.27 -11.57 8.04
C GLY A 204 -25.09 -12.31 9.38
N GLU A 205 -26.00 -13.20 9.77
CA GLU A 205 -25.88 -13.94 11.04
C GLU A 205 -25.08 -15.24 10.91
N THR A 206 -24.89 -15.76 9.69
CA THR A 206 -24.18 -17.02 9.45
C THR A 206 -23.42 -16.97 8.13
N PRO A 207 -22.14 -17.40 8.09
CA PRO A 207 -21.39 -17.47 6.85
C PRO A 207 -21.97 -18.50 5.88
N ILE A 208 -22.07 -18.13 4.61
CA ILE A 208 -22.31 -19.05 3.49
C ILE A 208 -21.01 -19.80 3.21
N ARG A 209 -21.10 -21.13 3.28
CA ARG A 209 -19.95 -22.05 3.11
C ARG A 209 -20.16 -23.06 1.98
N ASP A 210 -21.37 -23.11 1.42
CA ASP A 210 -21.75 -24.01 0.34
C ASP A 210 -21.88 -23.23 -0.97
N PRO A 211 -21.16 -23.61 -2.04
CA PRO A 211 -21.23 -22.94 -3.34
C PRO A 211 -22.64 -22.92 -3.95
N ALA A 212 -23.45 -23.98 -3.77
CA ALA A 212 -24.81 -24.02 -4.32
C ALA A 212 -25.72 -23.01 -3.62
N ALA A 213 -25.68 -22.97 -2.28
CA ALA A 213 -26.37 -21.94 -1.51
C ALA A 213 -25.93 -20.51 -1.87
N LEU A 214 -24.65 -20.30 -2.22
CA LEU A 214 -24.16 -19.00 -2.69
C LEU A 214 -24.76 -18.64 -4.06
N GLU A 215 -24.79 -19.58 -5.00
CA GLU A 215 -25.39 -19.40 -6.33
C GLU A 215 -26.86 -19.00 -6.24
N ASP A 216 -27.65 -19.72 -5.44
CA ASP A 216 -29.09 -19.46 -5.28
C ASP A 216 -29.37 -18.05 -4.74
N ARG A 217 -28.53 -17.55 -3.82
CA ARG A 217 -28.66 -16.20 -3.27
C ARG A 217 -28.27 -15.14 -4.27
N ILE A 218 -27.17 -15.34 -4.99
CA ILE A 218 -26.69 -14.41 -6.02
C ILE A 218 -27.65 -14.34 -7.21
N ALA A 219 -28.27 -15.46 -7.60
CA ALA A 219 -29.25 -15.50 -8.69
C ALA A 219 -30.50 -14.65 -8.42
N ALA A 220 -30.79 -14.31 -7.16
CA ALA A 220 -31.89 -13.43 -6.78
C ALA A 220 -31.52 -11.93 -6.83
N TRP A 221 -30.25 -11.59 -7.07
CA TRP A 221 -29.81 -10.20 -7.09
C TRP A 221 -30.30 -9.46 -8.33
N PRO A 222 -30.85 -8.23 -8.17
CA PRO A 222 -31.19 -7.40 -9.32
C PRO A 222 -29.96 -7.02 -10.15
N ASP A 223 -30.16 -7.03 -11.47
CA ASP A 223 -29.17 -6.59 -12.44
C ASP A 223 -28.78 -5.12 -12.24
N GLY A 224 -27.49 -4.82 -12.36
CA GLY A 224 -26.96 -3.46 -12.32
C GLY A 224 -26.97 -2.75 -10.96
N ALA A 225 -27.64 -3.28 -9.94
CA ALA A 225 -27.65 -2.70 -8.61
C ALA A 225 -26.23 -2.65 -8.00
N PRO A 226 -25.82 -1.54 -7.35
CA PRO A 226 -24.52 -1.46 -6.68
C PRO A 226 -24.36 -2.52 -5.59
N LEU A 227 -23.17 -3.10 -5.50
CA LEU A 227 -22.80 -4.11 -4.52
C LEU A 227 -21.86 -3.48 -3.50
N ALA A 228 -22.28 -3.40 -2.24
CA ALA A 228 -21.38 -3.06 -1.15
C ALA A 228 -20.51 -4.26 -0.81
N LEU A 229 -19.21 -4.03 -0.63
CA LEU A 229 -18.19 -5.06 -0.50
C LEU A 229 -17.16 -4.68 0.56
N ASP A 230 -16.78 -5.65 1.38
CA ASP A 230 -15.65 -5.58 2.30
C ASP A 230 -14.99 -6.96 2.42
N THR A 231 -13.77 -7.04 2.94
CA THR A 231 -13.05 -8.31 3.10
C THR A 231 -12.31 -8.45 4.42
N GLU A 232 -12.16 -9.69 4.87
CA GLU A 232 -11.29 -10.02 6.00
C GLU A 232 -10.21 -11.01 5.59
N PHE A 233 -8.96 -10.71 5.92
CA PHE A 233 -7.80 -11.50 5.54
C PHE A 233 -6.67 -11.46 6.58
N VAL A 234 -5.75 -12.42 6.51
CA VAL A 234 -4.54 -12.46 7.36
C VAL A 234 -3.26 -12.40 6.53
N ARG A 235 -2.22 -11.71 7.04
CA ARG A 235 -0.93 -11.49 6.34
C ARG A 235 0.32 -11.92 7.14
N GLU A 236 0.15 -12.58 8.28
CA GLU A 236 1.26 -12.81 9.23
C GLU A 236 2.30 -13.83 8.74
N ARG A 237 1.87 -14.85 8.00
CA ARG A 237 2.70 -16.04 7.70
C ARG A 237 2.83 -16.36 6.21
N THR A 238 2.19 -15.56 5.38
CA THR A 238 2.09 -15.69 3.93
C THR A 238 2.64 -14.44 3.26
N TYR A 239 3.07 -14.55 2.00
CA TYR A 239 3.44 -13.40 1.19
C TYR A 239 2.19 -12.67 0.71
N TYR A 240 1.21 -13.43 0.21
CA TYR A 240 -0.07 -12.91 -0.23
C TYR A 240 -1.06 -12.80 0.94
N PRO A 241 -2.02 -11.86 0.88
CA PRO A 241 -3.13 -11.83 1.83
C PRO A 241 -3.91 -13.14 1.70
N ARG A 242 -4.11 -13.83 2.82
CA ARG A 242 -5.00 -15.00 2.86
C ARG A 242 -6.41 -14.52 3.13
N LEU A 243 -7.22 -14.42 2.08
CA LEU A 243 -8.64 -14.09 2.15
C LEU A 243 -9.39 -15.11 3.03
N CYS A 244 -10.14 -14.62 4.00
CA CYS A 244 -10.83 -15.42 5.01
C CYS A 244 -12.34 -15.24 4.98
N LEU A 245 -12.82 -14.02 4.71
CA LEU A 245 -14.25 -13.71 4.58
C LEU A 245 -14.42 -12.63 3.50
N VAL A 246 -15.54 -12.70 2.77
CA VAL A 246 -16.00 -11.61 1.90
C VAL A 246 -17.39 -11.22 2.34
N GLN A 247 -17.61 -9.93 2.57
CA GLN A 247 -18.89 -9.37 2.97
C GLN A 247 -19.50 -8.68 1.77
N ALA A 248 -20.75 -9.01 1.46
CA ALA A 248 -21.46 -8.47 0.32
C ALA A 248 -22.84 -7.99 0.76
N ALA A 249 -23.22 -6.76 0.41
CA ALA A 249 -24.57 -6.26 0.68
C ALA A 249 -25.21 -5.69 -0.59
N LEU A 250 -26.42 -6.18 -0.88
CA LEU A 250 -27.18 -5.80 -2.07
C LEU A 250 -28.68 -6.03 -1.82
N ALA A 251 -29.54 -5.14 -2.33
CA ALA A 251 -31.01 -5.26 -2.29
C ALA A 251 -31.61 -5.61 -0.90
N GLY A 252 -31.10 -5.05 0.19
CA GLY A 252 -31.64 -5.30 1.54
C GLY A 252 -31.12 -6.59 2.20
N GLU A 253 -30.08 -7.21 1.63
CA GLU A 253 -29.51 -8.45 2.09
C GLU A 253 -28.01 -8.32 2.32
N ILE A 254 -27.50 -8.91 3.40
CA ILE A 254 -26.07 -9.07 3.68
C ILE A 254 -25.70 -10.54 3.61
N LEU A 255 -24.71 -10.86 2.78
CA LEU A 255 -24.06 -12.16 2.68
C LEU A 255 -22.65 -12.07 3.30
N LEU A 256 -22.33 -13.04 4.15
CA LEU A 256 -20.97 -13.27 4.63
C LEU A 256 -20.46 -14.56 3.97
N VAL A 257 -19.52 -14.48 3.06
CA VAL A 257 -19.02 -15.63 2.30
C VAL A 257 -17.71 -16.13 2.91
N ASP A 258 -17.70 -17.40 3.35
CA ASP A 258 -16.51 -18.05 3.90
C ASP A 258 -15.52 -18.41 2.78
N ALA A 259 -14.58 -17.50 2.51
CA ALA A 259 -13.56 -17.66 1.47
C ALA A 259 -12.62 -18.85 1.71
N LEU A 260 -12.58 -19.42 2.93
CA LEU A 260 -11.83 -20.66 3.19
C LEU A 260 -12.60 -21.91 2.78
N ALA A 261 -13.93 -21.84 2.77
CA ALA A 261 -14.80 -22.93 2.32
C ALA A 261 -15.05 -22.89 0.81
N ILE A 262 -15.05 -21.68 0.22
CA ILE A 262 -15.26 -21.42 -1.21
C ILE A 262 -14.03 -20.68 -1.77
N PRO A 263 -12.88 -21.35 -1.92
CA PRO A 263 -11.60 -20.70 -2.23
C PRO A 263 -11.50 -20.13 -3.65
N ASP A 264 -12.34 -20.59 -4.58
CA ASP A 264 -12.46 -20.05 -5.93
C ASP A 264 -13.49 -18.90 -6.02
N GLY A 265 -14.15 -18.57 -4.90
CA GLY A 265 -15.20 -17.56 -4.81
C GLY A 265 -16.53 -17.93 -5.49
N GLY A 266 -16.63 -19.07 -6.18
CA GLY A 266 -17.85 -19.53 -6.85
C GLY A 266 -18.57 -18.45 -7.68
N ALA A 267 -19.89 -18.33 -7.50
CA ALA A 267 -20.71 -17.32 -8.16
C ALA A 267 -20.27 -15.88 -7.83
N LEU A 268 -19.75 -15.62 -6.63
CA LEU A 268 -19.32 -14.28 -6.22
C LEU A 268 -18.11 -13.80 -7.05
N ALA A 269 -17.14 -14.68 -7.33
CA ALA A 269 -16.00 -14.30 -8.17
C ALA A 269 -16.44 -13.83 -9.56
N ARG A 270 -17.48 -14.46 -10.14
CA ARG A 270 -18.06 -14.06 -11.42
C ARG A 270 -18.77 -12.70 -11.35
N GLU A 271 -19.51 -12.42 -10.28
CA GLU A 271 -20.16 -11.13 -10.05
C GLU A 271 -19.17 -9.98 -9.82
N LEU A 272 -18.04 -10.28 -9.19
CA LEU A 272 -17.00 -9.29 -8.90
C LEU A 272 -16.10 -8.98 -10.10
N ALA A 273 -15.88 -9.97 -10.98
CA ALA A 273 -15.11 -9.81 -12.21
C ALA A 273 -15.83 -8.93 -13.24
N GLY A 274 -15.06 -8.29 -14.12
CA GLY A 274 -15.57 -7.46 -15.20
C GLY A 274 -16.17 -6.12 -14.76
N ALA A 275 -16.51 -5.31 -15.76
CA ALA A 275 -17.09 -3.97 -15.61
C ALA A 275 -18.62 -3.98 -15.38
N GLY A 276 -19.13 -5.00 -14.69
CA GLY A 276 -20.57 -5.15 -14.42
C GLY A 276 -21.07 -4.14 -13.38
N ARG A 277 -21.67 -4.63 -12.30
CA ARG A 277 -22.18 -3.76 -11.23
C ARG A 277 -21.08 -2.93 -10.57
N ARG A 278 -21.44 -1.74 -10.09
CA ARG A 278 -20.56 -0.86 -9.30
C ARG A 278 -20.30 -1.48 -7.93
N LYS A 279 -19.04 -1.56 -7.53
CA LYS A 279 -18.62 -2.02 -6.19
C LYS A 279 -18.50 -0.82 -5.26
N LEU A 280 -19.22 -0.79 -4.16
CA LEU A 280 -19.08 0.22 -3.11
C LEU A 280 -18.16 -0.35 -2.05
N ALA A 281 -17.10 0.37 -1.71
CA ALA A 281 -16.13 -0.06 -0.70
C ALA A 281 -15.59 1.15 0.07
N HIS A 282 -14.89 0.91 1.17
CA HIS A 282 -14.20 1.95 1.93
C HIS A 282 -12.71 1.62 2.00
N ALA A 283 -11.84 2.49 1.50
CA ALA A 283 -10.40 2.25 1.46
C ALA A 283 -10.01 0.96 0.69
N ALA A 284 -10.61 0.78 -0.49
CA ALA A 284 -10.75 -0.47 -1.23
C ALA A 284 -9.45 -1.13 -1.69
N ARG A 285 -8.31 -0.42 -1.63
CA ARG A 285 -7.04 -0.88 -2.21
C ARG A 285 -6.60 -2.24 -1.67
N GLN A 286 -6.77 -2.49 -0.36
CA GLN A 286 -6.35 -3.76 0.23
C GLN A 286 -7.32 -4.89 -0.07
N ASP A 287 -8.61 -4.59 -0.17
CA ASP A 287 -9.64 -5.55 -0.58
C ASP A 287 -9.44 -5.99 -2.02
N ILE A 288 -9.13 -5.04 -2.92
CA ILE A 288 -8.81 -5.34 -4.32
C ILE A 288 -7.56 -6.25 -4.39
N GLU A 289 -6.52 -5.99 -3.60
CA GLU A 289 -5.35 -6.87 -3.53
C GLU A 289 -5.74 -8.29 -3.09
N ALA A 290 -6.59 -8.41 -2.07
CA ALA A 290 -7.01 -9.70 -1.51
C ALA A 290 -7.95 -10.48 -2.45
N LEU A 291 -8.76 -9.78 -3.25
CA LEU A 291 -9.71 -10.36 -4.21
C LEU A 291 -9.09 -10.64 -5.58
N LEU A 292 -7.98 -10.00 -5.93
CA LEU A 292 -7.32 -10.14 -7.24
C LEU A 292 -7.06 -11.61 -7.66
N PRO A 293 -6.66 -12.53 -6.77
CA PRO A 293 -6.51 -13.94 -7.14
C PRO A 293 -7.83 -14.63 -7.52
N LEU A 294 -8.96 -14.19 -6.94
CA LEU A 294 -10.29 -14.74 -7.21
C LEU A 294 -10.87 -14.19 -8.52
N THR A 295 -10.69 -12.89 -8.75
CA THR A 295 -11.28 -12.20 -9.91
C THR A 295 -10.39 -12.24 -11.16
N GLY A 296 -9.09 -12.47 -11.00
CA GLY A 296 -8.09 -12.43 -12.09
C GLY A 296 -7.68 -11.03 -12.53
N GLU A 297 -8.54 -10.02 -12.28
CA GLU A 297 -8.33 -8.61 -12.58
C GLU A 297 -8.77 -7.71 -11.40
N PRO A 298 -8.20 -6.49 -11.27
CA PRO A 298 -8.65 -5.55 -10.25
C PRO A 298 -10.14 -5.20 -10.39
N LEU A 299 -10.83 -5.02 -9.26
CA LEU A 299 -12.26 -4.67 -9.26
C LEU A 299 -12.49 -3.36 -10.01
N ALA A 300 -13.51 -3.34 -10.88
CA ALA A 300 -13.94 -2.16 -11.61
C ALA A 300 -15.41 -2.27 -12.03
N PRO A 301 -16.24 -1.21 -12.00
CA PRO A 301 -15.97 0.09 -11.39
C PRO A 301 -16.12 0.02 -9.86
N VAL A 302 -15.28 0.77 -9.16
CA VAL A 302 -15.31 0.92 -7.68
C VAL A 302 -15.75 2.34 -7.34
N PHE A 303 -16.55 2.47 -6.29
CA PHE A 303 -16.77 3.73 -5.57
C PHE A 303 -16.13 3.58 -4.20
N ASP A 304 -14.99 4.23 -4.02
CA ASP A 304 -14.29 4.24 -2.74
C ASP A 304 -14.79 5.42 -1.90
N THR A 305 -15.54 5.12 -0.84
CA THR A 305 -16.11 6.12 0.07
C THR A 305 -15.04 6.92 0.81
N GLN A 306 -13.83 6.39 1.03
CA GLN A 306 -12.72 7.12 1.63
C GLN A 306 -12.16 8.16 0.65
N GLN A 307 -11.96 7.78 -0.62
CA GLN A 307 -11.52 8.73 -1.65
C GLN A 307 -12.57 9.82 -1.88
N ALA A 308 -13.85 9.43 -1.96
CA ALA A 308 -14.97 10.36 -2.07
C ALA A 308 -15.00 11.36 -0.91
N ALA A 309 -14.84 10.90 0.33
CA ALA A 309 -14.78 11.76 1.50
C ALA A 309 -13.55 12.69 1.47
N ALA A 310 -12.37 12.19 1.10
CA ALA A 310 -11.16 12.99 1.00
C ALA A 310 -11.31 14.17 0.01
N LEU A 311 -11.96 13.94 -1.13
CA LEU A 311 -12.29 14.98 -2.11
C LEU A 311 -13.33 16.00 -1.61
N LEU A 312 -14.03 15.69 -0.52
CA LEU A 312 -14.99 16.57 0.16
C LEU A 312 -14.41 17.24 1.41
N GLY A 313 -13.09 17.12 1.65
CA GLY A 313 -12.39 17.81 2.74
C GLY A 313 -12.24 17.02 4.04
N PHE A 314 -12.73 15.78 4.09
CA PHE A 314 -12.46 14.87 5.20
C PHE A 314 -10.96 14.49 5.24
N PRO A 315 -10.44 14.01 6.39
CA PRO A 315 -9.09 13.47 6.45
C PRO A 315 -8.85 12.40 5.38
N ALA A 316 -7.66 12.41 4.76
CA ALA A 316 -7.35 11.50 3.65
C ALA A 316 -7.46 10.00 4.02
N GLN A 317 -7.28 9.69 5.31
CA GLN A 317 -7.40 8.35 5.88
C GLN A 317 -8.53 8.27 6.91
N VAL A 318 -9.64 9.00 6.69
CA VAL A 318 -10.83 8.91 7.54
C VAL A 318 -11.29 7.45 7.61
N GLY A 319 -11.59 6.97 8.81
CA GLY A 319 -12.03 5.59 9.02
C GLY A 319 -13.51 5.39 8.73
N TYR A 320 -13.91 4.17 8.35
CA TYR A 320 -15.29 3.84 8.01
C TYR A 320 -16.28 4.19 9.14
N ALA A 321 -16.03 3.72 10.36
CA ALA A 321 -16.91 4.00 11.50
C ALA A 321 -17.05 5.49 11.82
N GLU A 322 -15.96 6.25 11.71
CA GLU A 322 -15.97 7.70 11.90
C GLU A 322 -16.83 8.37 10.82
N LEU A 323 -16.68 7.95 9.57
CA LEU A 323 -17.42 8.52 8.46
C LEU A 323 -18.91 8.18 8.52
N VAL A 324 -19.26 6.94 8.90
CA VAL A 324 -20.65 6.52 9.19
C VAL A 324 -21.26 7.35 10.32
N GLN A 325 -20.52 7.57 11.40
CA GLN A 325 -20.99 8.42 12.51
C GLN A 325 -21.23 9.86 12.05
N GLN A 326 -20.29 10.46 11.33
CA GLN A 326 -20.40 11.87 10.92
C GLN A 326 -21.48 12.13 9.86
N LEU A 327 -21.69 11.18 8.94
CA LEU A 327 -22.61 11.36 7.82
C LEU A 327 -24.00 10.78 8.06
N LEU A 328 -24.08 9.67 8.78
CA LEU A 328 -25.34 8.94 9.00
C LEU A 328 -25.83 9.03 10.46
N GLY A 329 -25.01 9.54 11.38
CA GLY A 329 -25.36 9.65 12.81
C GLY A 329 -25.42 8.29 13.51
N VAL A 330 -24.82 7.25 12.94
CA VAL A 330 -24.82 5.88 13.49
C VAL A 330 -23.49 5.60 14.16
N GLU A 331 -23.53 5.19 15.42
CA GLU A 331 -22.33 4.73 16.14
C GLU A 331 -22.16 3.22 15.94
N LEU A 332 -21.06 2.84 15.28
CA LEU A 332 -20.68 1.43 15.16
C LEU A 332 -19.97 0.96 16.42
N ALA A 333 -20.22 -0.29 16.81
CA ALA A 333 -19.53 -0.89 17.94
C ALA A 333 -18.01 -0.92 17.68
N LYS A 334 -17.22 -0.65 18.72
CA LYS A 334 -15.75 -0.79 18.66
C LYS A 334 -15.40 -2.25 18.38
N GLY A 335 -14.71 -2.50 17.28
CA GLY A 335 -14.77 -3.80 16.61
C GLY A 335 -13.46 -4.58 16.42
N HIS A 336 -13.63 -5.81 15.90
CA HIS A 336 -12.70 -6.95 15.87
C HIS A 336 -11.66 -6.92 14.72
N ALA A 337 -11.29 -5.73 14.23
CA ALA A 337 -10.36 -5.55 13.10
C ALA A 337 -9.01 -6.27 13.27
N ARG A 338 -8.60 -6.59 14.51
CA ARG A 338 -7.38 -7.35 14.83
C ARG A 338 -7.68 -8.70 15.47
N THR A 339 -8.51 -9.50 14.83
CA THR A 339 -8.78 -10.89 15.22
C THR A 339 -8.25 -11.88 14.19
N ASN A 340 -8.10 -13.14 14.59
CA ASN A 340 -7.72 -14.20 13.66
C ASN A 340 -8.94 -14.63 12.84
N TRP A 341 -9.15 -13.98 11.71
CA TRP A 341 -10.22 -14.27 10.75
C TRP A 341 -10.14 -15.63 10.07
N ALA A 342 -9.00 -16.33 10.18
CA ALA A 342 -8.87 -17.70 9.69
C ALA A 342 -9.43 -18.76 10.67
N ARG A 343 -9.77 -18.37 11.91
CA ARG A 343 -10.35 -19.30 12.90
C ARG A 343 -11.80 -19.65 12.53
N ARG A 344 -12.19 -20.91 12.75
CA ARG A 344 -13.57 -21.38 12.62
C ARG A 344 -14.02 -22.14 13.88
N PRO A 345 -15.31 -22.05 14.27
CA PRO A 345 -16.31 -21.13 13.73
C PRO A 345 -15.98 -19.66 14.07
N LEU A 346 -16.52 -18.72 13.30
CA LEU A 346 -16.46 -17.30 13.66
C LEU A 346 -17.38 -17.02 14.86
N SER A 347 -16.97 -16.09 15.72
CA SER A 347 -17.79 -15.64 16.86
C SER A 347 -18.95 -14.76 16.40
N ARG A 348 -19.98 -14.61 17.24
CA ARG A 348 -21.14 -13.76 16.93
C ARG A 348 -20.72 -12.30 16.75
N GLU A 349 -19.75 -11.85 17.54
CA GLU A 349 -19.22 -10.48 17.49
C GLU A 349 -18.44 -10.23 16.20
N GLN A 350 -17.68 -11.22 15.71
CA GLN A 350 -17.02 -11.14 14.39
C GLN A 350 -18.03 -11.06 13.25
N LEU A 351 -19.10 -11.85 13.30
CA LEU A 351 -20.15 -11.84 12.27
C LEU A 351 -20.92 -10.52 12.26
N ALA A 352 -21.27 -9.99 13.42
CA ALA A 352 -21.93 -8.69 13.55
C ALA A 352 -21.05 -7.56 13.02
N TYR A 353 -19.76 -7.55 13.41
CA TYR A 353 -18.78 -6.60 12.91
C TYR A 353 -18.67 -6.64 11.38
N ALA A 354 -18.44 -7.83 10.81
CA ALA A 354 -18.31 -8.00 9.37
C ALA A 354 -19.56 -7.57 8.61
N ALA A 355 -20.76 -7.84 9.14
CA ALA A 355 -22.00 -7.38 8.54
C ALA A 355 -22.13 -5.85 8.55
N ASP A 356 -21.71 -5.18 9.62
CA ASP A 356 -21.81 -3.72 9.75
C ASP A 356 -20.85 -2.97 8.81
N ASP A 357 -19.72 -3.60 8.42
CA ASP A 357 -18.75 -3.02 7.47
C ASP A 357 -19.32 -2.83 6.06
N VAL A 358 -20.39 -3.55 5.70
CA VAL A 358 -21.12 -3.37 4.43
C VAL A 358 -22.53 -2.80 4.57
N ARG A 359 -23.13 -2.90 5.76
CA ARG A 359 -24.53 -2.50 6.02
C ARG A 359 -24.82 -1.04 5.64
N TYR A 360 -23.89 -0.13 5.94
CA TYR A 360 -24.10 1.31 5.77
C TYR A 360 -23.43 1.88 4.51
N LEU A 361 -22.62 1.10 3.80
CA LEU A 361 -21.94 1.55 2.58
C LEU A 361 -22.89 2.11 1.50
N PRO A 362 -24.08 1.53 1.22
CA PRO A 362 -25.00 2.10 0.23
C PRO A 362 -25.47 3.51 0.61
N ALA A 363 -25.99 3.69 1.83
CA ALA A 363 -26.45 4.99 2.31
C ALA A 363 -25.31 6.02 2.42
N LEU A 364 -24.12 5.55 2.79
CA LEU A 364 -22.91 6.36 2.83
C LEU A 364 -22.51 6.83 1.43
N ALA A 365 -22.54 5.94 0.44
CA ALA A 365 -22.24 6.25 -0.95
C ALA A 365 -23.22 7.27 -1.52
N ASP A 366 -24.52 7.11 -1.28
CA ASP A 366 -25.54 8.06 -1.73
C ASP A 366 -25.28 9.48 -1.18
N ALA A 367 -25.00 9.60 0.11
CA ALA A 367 -24.72 10.88 0.76
C ALA A 367 -23.44 11.55 0.23
N LEU A 368 -22.40 10.76 -0.08
CA LEU A 368 -21.15 11.26 -0.66
C LEU A 368 -21.33 11.67 -2.12
N GLU A 369 -22.08 10.89 -2.90
CA GLU A 369 -22.38 11.15 -4.31
C GLU A 369 -23.17 12.46 -4.49
N GLU A 370 -24.15 12.73 -3.63
CA GLU A 370 -24.89 14.01 -3.62
C GLU A 370 -23.95 15.19 -3.35
N ARG A 371 -23.06 15.05 -2.37
CA ARG A 371 -22.09 16.10 -2.00
C ARG A 371 -21.04 16.33 -3.09
N LEU A 372 -20.55 15.27 -3.73
CA LEU A 372 -19.61 15.37 -4.85
C LEU A 372 -20.24 16.06 -6.05
N ALA A 373 -21.52 15.77 -6.33
CA ALA A 373 -22.26 16.46 -7.39
C ALA A 373 -22.41 17.95 -7.07
N ALA A 374 -22.79 18.30 -5.84
CA ALA A 374 -22.90 19.69 -5.40
C ALA A 374 -21.56 20.44 -5.45
N ALA A 375 -20.44 19.75 -5.21
CA ALA A 375 -19.11 20.33 -5.29
C ALA A 375 -18.49 20.33 -6.70
N GLY A 376 -19.14 19.73 -7.70
CA GLY A 376 -18.60 19.58 -9.06
C GLY A 376 -17.41 18.59 -9.16
N ARG A 377 -17.27 17.65 -8.22
CA ARG A 377 -16.08 16.79 -8.06
C ARG A 377 -16.31 15.32 -8.45
N ARG A 378 -17.43 14.99 -9.09
CA ARG A 378 -17.74 13.62 -9.53
C ARG A 378 -16.66 13.07 -10.45
N VAL A 379 -16.24 13.85 -11.45
CA VAL A 379 -15.18 13.46 -12.41
C VAL A 379 -13.85 13.20 -11.69
N TRP A 380 -13.54 13.96 -10.64
CA TRP A 380 -12.32 13.74 -9.87
C TRP A 380 -12.33 12.36 -9.21
N LEU A 381 -13.46 11.98 -8.60
CA LEU A 381 -13.59 10.64 -8.01
C LEU A 381 -13.56 9.53 -9.07
N GLU A 382 -14.17 9.74 -10.23
CA GLU A 382 -14.12 8.78 -11.34
C GLU A 382 -12.68 8.50 -11.77
N GLU A 383 -11.84 9.52 -11.86
CA GLU A 383 -10.41 9.37 -12.16
C GLU A 383 -9.65 8.66 -11.03
N GLU A 384 -9.88 9.02 -9.76
CA GLU A 384 -9.25 8.32 -8.62
C GLU A 384 -9.64 6.84 -8.58
N SER A 385 -10.91 6.55 -8.88
CA SER A 385 -11.45 5.19 -8.91
C SER A 385 -10.93 4.41 -10.11
N ALA A 386 -10.75 5.05 -11.26
CA ALA A 386 -10.16 4.43 -12.44
C ALA A 386 -8.69 4.04 -12.20
N ALA A 387 -7.94 4.81 -11.41
CA ALA A 387 -6.57 4.48 -11.04
C ALA A 387 -6.46 3.15 -10.28
N LEU A 388 -7.49 2.76 -9.52
CA LEU A 388 -7.53 1.47 -8.82
C LEU A 388 -7.55 0.25 -9.77
N ARG A 389 -7.79 0.45 -11.07
CA ARG A 389 -7.75 -0.61 -12.09
C ARG A 389 -6.33 -0.99 -12.50
N ASP A 390 -5.33 -0.18 -12.18
CA ASP A 390 -3.95 -0.48 -12.53
C ASP A 390 -3.45 -1.69 -11.71
N VAL A 391 -3.23 -2.81 -12.41
CA VAL A 391 -2.75 -4.05 -11.80
C VAL A 391 -1.35 -3.91 -11.17
N SER A 392 -0.56 -2.93 -11.61
CA SER A 392 0.75 -2.62 -11.04
C SER A 392 0.68 -2.16 -9.57
N LEU A 393 -0.49 -1.67 -9.13
CA LEU A 393 -0.72 -1.28 -7.74
C LEU A 393 -0.72 -2.46 -6.76
N TYR A 394 -0.99 -3.66 -7.27
CA TYR A 394 -1.16 -4.90 -6.51
C TYR A 394 -0.09 -5.94 -6.84
N ARG A 395 0.59 -5.83 -7.98
CA ARG A 395 1.69 -6.70 -8.37
C ARG A 395 3.02 -6.04 -8.05
N VAL A 396 3.86 -6.77 -7.30
CA VAL A 396 5.24 -6.35 -7.07
C VAL A 396 6.10 -6.88 -8.21
N ASP A 397 6.79 -5.97 -8.92
CA ASP A 397 7.90 -6.33 -9.79
C ASP A 397 9.12 -6.73 -8.93
N PRO A 398 9.57 -8.00 -8.99
CA PRO A 398 10.76 -8.44 -8.27
C PRO A 398 12.02 -7.63 -8.60
N ASP A 399 12.18 -7.17 -9.84
CA ASP A 399 13.37 -6.46 -10.30
C ASP A 399 13.39 -4.99 -9.87
N ALA A 400 12.24 -4.45 -9.46
CA ALA A 400 12.12 -3.12 -8.85
C ALA A 400 12.06 -3.17 -7.30
N ALA A 401 11.94 -4.35 -6.68
CA ALA A 401 11.72 -4.51 -5.24
C ALA A 401 12.86 -3.91 -4.37
N TRP A 402 14.07 -3.81 -4.92
CA TRP A 402 15.23 -3.19 -4.27
C TRP A 402 14.99 -1.71 -3.93
N ARG A 403 14.13 -0.99 -4.66
CA ARG A 403 13.85 0.43 -4.41
C ARG A 403 13.24 0.69 -3.03
N ARG A 404 12.67 -0.35 -2.39
CA ARG A 404 12.11 -0.29 -1.03
C ARG A 404 13.15 -0.55 0.07
N LEU A 405 14.33 -1.06 -0.29
CA LEU A 405 15.40 -1.36 0.65
C LEU A 405 16.06 -0.06 1.13
N LYS A 406 16.19 0.10 2.44
CA LYS A 406 16.89 1.24 3.06
C LYS A 406 18.39 0.93 3.18
N GLY A 407 19.25 1.95 3.16
CA GLY A 407 20.70 1.78 3.34
C GLY A 407 21.47 1.56 2.03
N LEU A 408 20.80 1.60 0.89
CA LEU A 408 21.41 1.47 -0.43
C LEU A 408 22.35 2.64 -0.77
N GLU A 409 22.12 3.81 -0.19
CA GLU A 409 22.90 5.03 -0.41
C GLU A 409 24.37 4.91 0.04
N ARG A 410 24.72 3.84 0.77
CA ARG A 410 26.06 3.57 1.30
C ARG A 410 26.85 2.57 0.46
N LEU A 411 26.22 1.97 -0.56
CA LEU A 411 26.79 0.90 -1.36
C LEU A 411 27.54 1.45 -2.57
N ASP A 412 28.70 0.85 -2.88
CA ASP A 412 29.38 1.07 -4.16
C ASP A 412 28.56 0.47 -5.31
N ALA A 413 28.79 0.91 -6.56
CA ALA A 413 28.03 0.43 -7.71
C ALA A 413 28.01 -1.12 -7.82
N PRO A 414 29.13 -1.85 -7.60
CA PRO A 414 29.10 -3.32 -7.56
C PRO A 414 28.28 -3.92 -6.41
N ALA A 415 28.31 -3.33 -5.21
CA ALA A 415 27.45 -3.78 -4.09
C ALA A 415 25.98 -3.54 -4.43
N LEU A 416 25.66 -2.39 -5.00
CA LEU A 416 24.29 -2.08 -5.36
C LEU A 416 23.75 -3.04 -6.42
N ALA A 417 24.55 -3.38 -7.43
CA ALA A 417 24.21 -4.43 -8.39
C ALA A 417 23.89 -5.77 -7.70
N ALA A 418 24.75 -6.23 -6.80
CA ALA A 418 24.51 -7.45 -6.03
C ALA A 418 23.24 -7.34 -5.15
N ALA A 419 23.02 -6.20 -4.49
CA ALA A 419 21.83 -5.97 -3.66
C ALA A 419 20.53 -6.03 -4.48
N ARG A 420 20.54 -5.52 -5.71
CA ARG A 420 19.40 -5.61 -6.64
C ARG A 420 19.08 -7.06 -6.97
N SER A 421 20.08 -7.81 -7.44
CA SER A 421 19.93 -9.22 -7.79
C SER A 421 19.48 -10.09 -6.61
N LEU A 422 20.07 -9.87 -5.43
CA LEU A 422 19.67 -10.55 -4.19
C LEU A 422 18.24 -10.22 -3.77
N THR A 423 17.83 -8.95 -3.91
CA THR A 423 16.47 -8.54 -3.58
C THR A 423 15.45 -9.15 -4.53
N ALA A 424 15.76 -9.17 -5.84
CA ALA A 424 14.90 -9.80 -6.84
C ALA A 424 14.79 -11.32 -6.63
N TRP A 425 15.91 -11.98 -6.31
CA TRP A 425 15.90 -13.39 -5.90
C TRP A 425 15.00 -13.62 -4.68
N ARG A 426 15.14 -12.79 -3.65
CA ARG A 426 14.32 -12.89 -2.43
C ARG A 426 12.85 -12.74 -2.76
N GLU A 427 12.48 -11.72 -3.54
CA GLU A 427 11.09 -11.43 -3.85
C GLU A 427 10.47 -12.61 -4.62
N ARG A 428 11.15 -13.12 -5.67
CA ARG A 428 10.70 -14.30 -6.42
C ARG A 428 10.52 -15.53 -5.52
N ARG A 429 11.46 -15.78 -4.60
CA ARG A 429 11.38 -16.94 -3.68
C ARG A 429 10.30 -16.77 -2.62
N ALA A 430 10.05 -15.55 -2.15
CA ALA A 430 8.99 -15.22 -1.21
C ALA A 430 7.61 -15.41 -1.85
N MET A 431 7.43 -14.93 -3.08
CA MET A 431 6.23 -15.15 -3.90
C MET A 431 5.99 -16.64 -4.16
N ALA A 432 6.98 -17.35 -4.71
CA ALA A 432 6.84 -18.75 -5.10
C ALA A 432 6.53 -19.70 -3.93
N ARG A 433 6.97 -19.34 -2.71
CA ARG A 433 6.73 -20.15 -1.51
C ARG A 433 5.61 -19.61 -0.62
N ASP A 434 4.98 -18.51 -1.03
CA ASP A 434 4.02 -17.76 -0.22
C ASP A 434 4.51 -17.54 1.22
N ARG A 435 5.70 -16.93 1.35
CA ARG A 435 6.35 -16.65 2.65
C ARG A 435 6.69 -15.16 2.81
N PRO A 436 6.62 -14.61 4.04
CA PRO A 436 7.07 -13.26 4.30
C PRO A 436 8.52 -13.03 3.85
N ARG A 437 8.80 -11.90 3.19
CA ARG A 437 10.12 -11.56 2.63
C ARG A 437 11.27 -11.74 3.63
N GLY A 438 11.07 -11.26 4.86
CA GLY A 438 12.10 -11.31 5.91
C GLY A 438 12.40 -12.72 6.41
N TRP A 439 11.47 -13.68 6.24
CA TRP A 439 11.69 -15.09 6.60
C TRP A 439 12.49 -15.84 5.53
N VAL A 440 12.48 -15.34 4.28
CA VAL A 440 13.33 -15.86 3.21
C VAL A 440 14.76 -15.36 3.40
N LEU A 441 14.93 -14.03 3.43
CA LEU A 441 16.22 -13.39 3.64
C LEU A 441 16.00 -11.97 4.23
N PRO A 442 16.50 -11.68 5.45
CA PRO A 442 16.37 -10.36 6.06
C PRO A 442 17.04 -9.24 5.24
N ASP A 443 16.53 -8.01 5.34
CA ASP A 443 17.13 -6.84 4.69
C ASP A 443 18.61 -6.66 5.06
N ALA A 444 18.96 -6.86 6.33
CA ALA A 444 20.34 -6.79 6.81
C ALA A 444 21.25 -7.81 6.11
N ALA A 445 20.74 -9.02 5.86
CA ALA A 445 21.48 -10.08 5.18
C ALA A 445 21.76 -9.70 3.72
N ILE A 446 20.79 -9.09 3.02
CA ILE A 446 20.99 -8.58 1.65
C ILE A 446 22.11 -7.55 1.62
N LEU A 447 22.06 -6.56 2.51
CA LEU A 447 23.07 -5.49 2.55
C LEU A 447 24.47 -6.02 2.86
N GLU A 448 24.58 -6.96 3.81
CA GLU A 448 25.88 -7.54 4.17
C GLU A 448 26.44 -8.46 3.08
N LEU A 449 25.60 -9.31 2.47
CA LEU A 449 25.97 -10.14 1.32
C LEU A 449 26.44 -9.28 0.13
N ALA A 450 25.72 -8.20 -0.15
CA ALA A 450 26.04 -7.26 -1.22
C ALA A 450 27.36 -6.50 -0.97
N ALA A 451 27.67 -6.18 0.29
CA ALA A 451 28.91 -5.51 0.66
C ALA A 451 30.13 -6.45 0.64
N ILE A 452 29.98 -7.67 1.17
CA ILE A 452 31.07 -8.66 1.29
C ILE A 452 31.32 -9.37 -0.04
N ARG A 453 30.26 -9.71 -0.77
CA ARG A 453 30.26 -10.48 -2.03
C ARG A 453 31.05 -11.80 -1.93
N PRO A 454 30.65 -12.72 -1.04
CA PRO A 454 31.30 -14.03 -0.92
C PRO A 454 31.31 -14.78 -2.27
N ARG A 455 32.36 -15.56 -2.50
CA ARG A 455 32.53 -16.38 -3.71
C ARG A 455 32.39 -17.88 -3.44
N THR A 456 32.36 -18.28 -2.18
CA THR A 456 32.25 -19.68 -1.77
C THR A 456 31.18 -19.82 -0.70
N ARG A 457 30.68 -21.05 -0.54
CA ARG A 457 29.68 -21.40 0.49
C ARG A 457 30.21 -21.12 1.90
N GLU A 458 31.47 -21.48 2.16
CA GLU A 458 32.10 -21.29 3.46
C GLU A 458 32.24 -19.81 3.83
N ALA A 459 32.47 -18.95 2.84
CA ALA A 459 32.52 -17.50 3.05
C ALA A 459 31.13 -16.92 3.32
N LEU A 460 30.10 -17.43 2.64
CA LEU A 460 28.71 -17.04 2.83
C LEU A 460 28.19 -17.44 4.22
N GLU A 461 28.51 -18.66 4.67
CA GLU A 461 28.08 -19.19 5.97
C GLU A 461 28.67 -18.44 7.17
N ARG A 462 29.75 -17.70 6.99
CA ARG A 462 30.35 -16.83 8.02
C ARG A 462 29.65 -15.48 8.17
N ILE A 463 28.64 -15.20 7.35
CA ILE A 463 27.92 -13.92 7.38
C ILE A 463 26.81 -14.02 8.43
N ASP A 464 27.02 -13.35 9.57
CA ASP A 464 26.14 -13.42 10.75
C ASP A 464 24.68 -13.05 10.44
N ALA A 465 24.46 -12.09 9.53
CA ALA A 465 23.10 -11.68 9.16
C ALA A 465 22.33 -12.72 8.34
N VAL A 466 22.99 -13.72 7.74
CA VAL A 466 22.32 -14.77 6.97
C VAL A 466 21.88 -15.89 7.92
N PRO A 467 20.57 -16.19 8.02
CA PRO A 467 20.12 -17.28 8.87
C PRO A 467 20.76 -18.62 8.45
N PRO A 468 21.26 -19.46 9.40
CA PRO A 468 21.97 -20.70 9.07
C PRO A 468 21.16 -21.66 8.19
N GLY A 469 19.85 -21.78 8.46
CA GLY A 469 18.94 -22.58 7.65
C GLY A 469 18.73 -22.03 6.24
N THR A 470 18.89 -20.72 6.02
CA THR A 470 18.87 -20.11 4.68
C THR A 470 20.19 -20.36 3.97
N ALA A 471 21.34 -20.14 4.64
CA ALA A 471 22.66 -20.42 4.09
C ALA A 471 22.77 -21.87 3.58
N ALA A 472 22.39 -22.85 4.41
CA ALA A 472 22.45 -24.26 4.03
C ALA A 472 21.62 -24.60 2.77
N ARG A 473 20.40 -24.07 2.67
CA ARG A 473 19.42 -24.42 1.61
C ARG A 473 19.46 -23.54 0.37
N ALA A 474 20.17 -22.41 0.40
CA ALA A 474 20.11 -21.40 -0.64
C ALA A 474 21.47 -20.79 -0.99
N ALA A 475 22.59 -21.28 -0.44
CA ALA A 475 23.91 -20.71 -0.72
C ALA A 475 24.21 -20.62 -2.22
N ASP A 476 23.95 -21.67 -3.00
CA ASP A 476 24.25 -21.66 -4.44
C ASP A 476 23.41 -20.61 -5.18
N ASP A 477 22.12 -20.52 -4.86
CA ASP A 477 21.24 -19.49 -5.43
C ASP A 477 21.70 -18.07 -5.07
N LEU A 478 22.13 -17.86 -3.82
CA LEU A 478 22.61 -16.57 -3.32
C LEU A 478 23.94 -16.18 -3.95
N LEU A 479 24.88 -17.12 -4.07
CA LEU A 479 26.15 -16.91 -4.75
C LEU A 479 25.93 -16.58 -6.22
N ALA A 480 25.02 -17.28 -6.89
CA ALA A 480 24.60 -16.99 -8.26
C ALA A 480 24.00 -15.58 -8.38
N ALA A 481 23.12 -15.18 -7.45
CA ALA A 481 22.53 -13.85 -7.43
C ALA A 481 23.58 -12.73 -7.22
N ILE A 482 24.63 -12.99 -6.43
CA ILE A 482 25.73 -12.01 -6.20
C ILE A 482 26.56 -11.78 -7.46
N VAL A 483 26.79 -12.81 -8.27
CA VAL A 483 27.58 -12.72 -9.51
C VAL A 483 26.74 -12.35 -10.73
N ALA A 484 25.40 -12.41 -10.62
CA ALA A 484 24.50 -12.16 -11.73
C ALA A 484 24.78 -10.77 -12.33
N PRO A 485 24.95 -10.66 -13.66
CA PRO A 485 25.10 -9.38 -14.31
C PRO A 485 23.85 -8.54 -14.01
N ALA A 486 24.06 -7.38 -13.41
CA ALA A 486 22.99 -6.41 -13.23
C ALA A 486 23.01 -5.47 -14.44
N GLU A 487 21.87 -5.34 -15.11
CA GLU A 487 21.69 -4.29 -16.11
C GLU A 487 22.05 -2.93 -15.46
N PRO A 488 22.90 -2.12 -16.11
CA PRO A 488 23.16 -0.77 -15.65
C PRO A 488 21.84 0.00 -15.66
N ASP A 489 21.30 0.27 -14.47
CA ASP A 489 20.14 1.15 -14.33
C ASP A 489 20.67 2.55 -14.07
N SER A 490 20.59 3.42 -15.09
CA SER A 490 21.01 4.82 -15.03
C SER A 490 20.23 5.63 -13.98
N SER A 491 19.07 5.14 -13.51
CA SER A 491 18.28 5.83 -12.47
C SER A 491 18.92 5.81 -11.08
N ILE A 492 19.97 5.00 -10.89
CA ILE A 492 20.70 4.85 -9.62
C ILE A 492 21.42 6.14 -9.19
N GLY A 493 21.67 7.09 -10.11
CA GLY A 493 22.26 8.40 -9.80
C GLY A 493 21.26 9.54 -9.56
N GLU A 494 20.04 9.46 -10.09
CA GLU A 494 19.13 10.61 -10.16
C GLU A 494 18.22 10.75 -8.92
N GLY A 495 17.88 9.63 -8.26
CA GLY A 495 16.92 9.64 -7.13
C GLY A 495 17.52 9.62 -5.72
N THR A 496 18.83 9.40 -5.57
CA THR A 496 19.50 9.22 -4.26
C THR A 496 20.31 10.42 -3.80
N SER A 497 20.52 11.40 -4.69
CA SER A 497 21.20 12.65 -4.35
C SER A 497 20.39 13.39 -3.29
N ARG A 498 20.99 13.65 -2.13
CA ARG A 498 20.37 14.46 -1.07
C ARG A 498 19.96 15.81 -1.69
N PRO A 499 18.72 16.27 -1.46
CA PRO A 499 18.26 17.50 -2.07
C PRO A 499 19.14 18.68 -1.64
N GLY A 500 19.60 19.47 -2.61
CA GLY A 500 20.40 20.65 -2.34
C GLY A 500 19.58 21.72 -1.59
N PRO A 501 20.25 22.72 -0.96
CA PRO A 501 19.55 23.79 -0.24
C PRO A 501 18.49 24.52 -1.08
N GLY A 502 18.76 24.74 -2.37
CA GLY A 502 17.80 25.34 -3.31
C GLY A 502 16.55 24.49 -3.54
N GLN A 503 16.72 23.17 -3.70
CA GLN A 503 15.62 22.23 -3.87
C GLN A 503 14.75 22.15 -2.61
N LEU A 504 15.36 22.19 -1.41
CA LEU A 504 14.63 22.24 -0.15
C LEU A 504 13.83 23.53 0.02
N LYS A 505 14.39 24.67 -0.41
CA LYS A 505 13.69 25.97 -0.40
C LYS A 505 12.50 25.95 -1.37
N LEU A 506 12.71 25.46 -2.59
CA LEU A 506 11.66 25.31 -3.59
C LEU A 506 10.54 24.36 -3.10
N GLN A 507 10.90 23.21 -2.53
CA GLN A 507 9.93 22.28 -1.95
C GLN A 507 9.06 22.94 -0.88
N LYS A 508 9.64 23.76 0.02
CA LYS A 508 8.88 24.50 1.04
C LYS A 508 7.94 25.54 0.42
N MET A 509 8.37 26.22 -0.64
CA MET A 509 7.53 27.16 -1.37
C MET A 509 6.35 26.45 -2.04
N LEU A 510 6.60 25.32 -2.71
CA LEU A 510 5.54 24.49 -3.30
C LEU A 510 4.57 23.95 -2.25
N GLN A 511 5.06 23.54 -1.08
CA GLN A 511 4.20 23.15 0.05
C GLN A 511 3.27 24.29 0.50
N LYS A 512 3.79 25.51 0.58
CA LYS A 512 2.97 26.68 0.92
C LYS A 512 1.92 26.94 -0.16
N ARG A 513 2.29 26.91 -1.45
CA ARG A 513 1.36 27.10 -2.56
C ARG A 513 0.27 26.03 -2.58
N LEU A 514 0.63 24.77 -2.35
CA LEU A 514 -0.33 23.68 -2.21
C LEU A 514 -1.31 23.91 -1.06
N ALA A 515 -0.84 24.43 0.08
CA ALA A 515 -1.70 24.73 1.22
C ALA A 515 -2.71 25.87 0.92
N GLU A 516 -2.33 26.85 0.09
CA GLU A 516 -3.25 27.89 -0.38
C GLU A 516 -4.36 27.30 -1.26
N ILE A 517 -3.99 26.49 -2.26
CA ILE A 517 -4.94 25.78 -3.14
C ILE A 517 -5.86 24.86 -2.34
N ALA A 518 -5.29 24.12 -1.38
CA ALA A 518 -6.02 23.24 -0.48
C ALA A 518 -7.07 23.99 0.34
N ALA A 519 -6.74 25.18 0.85
CA ALA A 519 -7.67 26.03 1.59
C ALA A 519 -8.80 26.55 0.68
N GLU A 520 -8.49 26.97 -0.55
CA GLU A 520 -9.48 27.41 -1.54
C GLU A 520 -10.45 26.29 -1.92
N LEU A 521 -9.95 25.06 -2.09
CA LEU A 521 -10.75 23.89 -2.43
C LEU A 521 -11.41 23.23 -1.22
N VAL A 522 -11.07 23.63 0.01
CA VAL A 522 -11.51 22.96 1.25
C VAL A 522 -11.18 21.45 1.19
N ILE A 523 -9.94 21.13 0.80
CA ILE A 523 -9.41 19.76 0.72
C ILE A 523 -8.11 19.70 1.52
N GLN A 524 -7.79 18.54 2.13
CA GLN A 524 -6.51 18.36 2.80
C GLN A 524 -5.35 18.38 1.78
N PRO A 525 -4.25 19.11 2.02
CA PRO A 525 -3.15 19.24 1.05
C PRO A 525 -2.60 17.91 0.53
N GLU A 526 -2.55 16.89 1.41
CA GLU A 526 -2.05 15.55 1.08
C GLU A 526 -2.91 14.76 0.08
N VAL A 527 -4.18 15.12 -0.09
CA VAL A 527 -5.08 14.55 -1.12
C VAL A 527 -4.75 15.12 -2.50
N LEU A 528 -4.28 16.37 -2.53
CA LEU A 528 -3.95 17.10 -3.74
C LEU A 528 -2.57 16.71 -4.28
N ALA A 529 -1.54 16.67 -3.41
CA ALA A 529 -0.22 16.21 -3.78
C ALA A 529 0.58 15.75 -2.55
N THR A 530 1.35 14.68 -2.70
CA THR A 530 2.22 14.18 -1.64
C THR A 530 3.52 14.97 -1.53
N ARG A 531 4.14 14.92 -0.34
CA ARG A 531 5.48 15.50 -0.14
C ARG A 531 6.54 14.95 -1.09
N ARG A 532 6.38 13.69 -1.54
CA ARG A 532 7.28 13.04 -2.51
C ARG A 532 7.16 13.70 -3.88
N GLU A 533 5.94 13.97 -4.32
CA GLU A 533 5.68 14.65 -5.60
C GLU A 533 6.21 16.08 -5.58
N LEU A 534 6.00 16.83 -4.50
CA LEU A 534 6.57 18.17 -4.37
C LEU A 534 8.11 18.16 -4.38
N ALA A 535 8.73 17.14 -3.79
CA ALA A 535 10.17 16.97 -3.85
C ALA A 535 10.65 16.63 -5.27
N ALA A 536 9.91 15.81 -6.01
CA ALA A 536 10.18 15.46 -7.40
C ALA A 536 10.06 16.70 -8.31
N LEU A 537 8.98 17.48 -8.19
CA LEU A 537 8.81 18.76 -8.89
C LEU A 537 9.97 19.72 -8.64
N ALA A 538 10.40 19.83 -7.38
CA ALA A 538 11.53 20.66 -6.97
C ALA A 538 12.89 20.18 -7.52
N ARG A 539 13.00 18.90 -7.90
CA ARG A 539 14.16 18.34 -8.61
C ARG A 539 14.08 18.52 -10.13
N GLY A 540 12.98 19.04 -10.67
CA GLY A 540 12.78 19.18 -12.11
C GLY A 540 12.01 18.03 -12.74
N GLU A 541 11.61 17.01 -11.97
CA GLU A 541 10.78 15.91 -12.48
C GLU A 541 9.39 16.44 -12.84
N ARG A 542 8.81 15.90 -13.93
CA ARG A 542 7.49 16.28 -14.43
C ARG A 542 6.53 15.10 -14.60
N ASP A 543 7.04 13.88 -14.46
CA ASP A 543 6.22 12.68 -14.41
C ASP A 543 5.76 12.42 -12.97
N VAL A 544 4.78 13.21 -12.52
CA VAL A 544 4.20 13.09 -11.17
C VAL A 544 2.67 13.16 -11.24
N PRO A 545 1.93 12.42 -10.39
CA PRO A 545 0.47 12.43 -10.40
C PRO A 545 -0.17 13.82 -10.29
N ALA A 546 0.44 14.73 -9.52
CA ALA A 546 0.00 16.13 -9.43
C ALA A 546 -0.08 16.88 -10.78
N LEU A 547 0.60 16.41 -11.84
CA LEU A 547 0.58 16.99 -13.20
C LEU A 547 -0.29 16.20 -14.19
N SER A 548 -1.13 15.29 -13.71
CA SER A 548 -1.98 14.41 -14.52
C SER A 548 -3.46 14.51 -14.15
N GLY A 549 -4.34 14.10 -15.06
CA GLY A 549 -5.78 14.06 -14.83
C GLY A 549 -6.37 15.40 -14.39
N TRP A 550 -7.39 15.34 -13.52
CA TRP A 550 -8.04 16.49 -12.92
C TRP A 550 -7.06 17.37 -12.13
N ARG A 551 -6.06 16.76 -11.46
CA ARG A 551 -5.06 17.48 -10.66
C ARG A 551 -4.22 18.43 -11.50
N LYS A 552 -3.97 18.12 -12.77
CA LYS A 552 -3.11 18.93 -13.64
C LYS A 552 -3.56 20.40 -13.66
N GLY A 553 -4.83 20.66 -13.92
CA GLY A 553 -5.35 22.04 -14.00
C GLY A 553 -5.44 22.71 -12.64
N VAL A 554 -5.95 22.01 -11.62
CA VAL A 554 -6.26 22.64 -10.31
C VAL A 554 -5.08 22.71 -9.35
N VAL A 555 -4.10 21.82 -9.48
CA VAL A 555 -2.92 21.74 -8.62
C VAL A 555 -1.64 21.92 -9.44
N GLY A 556 -1.48 21.13 -10.50
CA GLY A 556 -0.24 21.01 -11.24
C GLY A 556 0.24 22.31 -11.87
N GLU A 557 -0.59 22.93 -12.70
CA GLU A 557 -0.29 24.19 -13.38
C GLU A 557 -0.01 25.34 -12.39
N PRO A 558 -0.82 25.55 -11.33
CA PRO A 558 -0.50 26.50 -10.26
C PRO A 558 0.84 26.24 -9.55
N LEU A 559 1.21 24.97 -9.34
CA LEU A 559 2.51 24.63 -8.75
C LEU A 559 3.66 24.90 -9.72
N LEU A 560 3.50 24.59 -11.00
CA LEU A 560 4.50 24.86 -12.03
C LEU A 560 4.74 26.37 -12.23
N ALA A 561 3.68 27.18 -12.18
CA ALA A 561 3.79 28.63 -12.27
C ALA A 561 4.53 29.27 -11.08
N ALA A 562 4.66 28.54 -9.97
CA ALA A 562 5.40 29.00 -8.79
C ALA A 562 6.89 28.62 -8.82
N ILE A 563 7.33 27.73 -9.72
CA ILE A 563 8.75 27.35 -9.91
C ILE A 563 9.42 28.40 -10.79
#